data_AF-A0A7S3I6L4-F1
#
_entry.id   AF-A0A7S3I6L4-F1
#
_cell.length_a   1.000
_cell.length_b   1.000
_cell.length_c   1.000
_cell.angle_alpha   90.00
_cell.angle_beta   90.00
_cell.angle_gamma   90.00
#
_symmetry.space_group_name_H-M   'P 1'
#
loop_
_entity.id
_entity.type
_entity.pdbx_description
1 polymer ?
#
loop_
_entity_poly.entity_id
_entity_poly.type
_entity_poly.pdbx_seq_one_letter_code
_entity_poly.pdbx_strand_id
1 'polypeptide(L)'
;MISGSTFSVVQRLEPKTMQLLMSDVLLAADAVILFRSSPKQKADTVNLVKSFFKGGKITLSVGDGFNDVNMIQEAHVGIGIRGAESNQAAAFADFAIVEFQDLRRLMFWHGRSQ
;
A
#
# COMPACT_ATOMS: atom_id res chain seq x y z
N MET A 1 -6.49 12.67 6.57
CA MET A 1 -5.47 12.88 5.52
C MET A 1 -4.13 13.13 6.18
N ILE A 2 -3.02 12.66 5.61
CA ILE A 2 -1.65 12.86 6.13
C ILE A 2 -0.77 13.32 4.98
N SER A 3 0.04 14.36 5.19
CA SER A 3 1.04 14.77 4.19
C SER A 3 2.35 14.00 4.38
N GLY A 4 3.15 13.83 3.33
CA GLY A 4 4.48 13.22 3.43
C GLY A 4 5.42 13.95 4.39
N SER A 5 5.30 15.27 4.54
CA SER A 5 6.08 16.02 5.54
C SER A 5 5.62 15.74 6.97
N THR A 6 4.30 15.68 7.22
CA THR A 6 3.74 15.25 8.51
C THR A 6 4.20 13.84 8.86
N PHE A 7 4.16 12.92 7.90
CA PHE A 7 4.61 11.55 8.09
C PHE A 7 6.09 11.50 8.51
N SER A 8 6.96 12.29 7.85
CA SER A 8 8.38 12.42 8.22
C SER A 8 8.60 12.95 9.64
N VAL A 9 7.75 13.87 10.12
CA VAL A 9 7.82 14.35 11.50
C VAL A 9 7.48 13.23 12.48
N VAL A 10 6.40 12.48 12.20
CA VAL A 10 5.99 11.36 13.06
C VAL A 10 7.04 10.24 13.08
N GLN A 11 7.70 9.97 11.96
CA GLN A 11 8.80 9.00 11.88
C GLN A 11 10.02 9.34 12.75
N ARG A 12 10.18 10.60 13.19
CA ARG A 12 11.28 11.02 14.06
C ARG A 12 10.96 10.88 15.55
N LEU A 13 9.72 10.54 15.90
CA LEU A 13 9.33 10.31 17.28
C LEU A 13 9.92 8.99 17.80
N GLU A 14 9.96 8.85 19.12
CA GLU A 14 10.30 7.58 19.77
C GLU A 14 9.47 6.43 19.18
N PRO A 15 10.06 5.25 18.91
CA PRO A 15 9.42 4.19 18.15
C PRO A 15 8.03 3.81 18.65
N LYS A 16 7.86 3.75 19.98
CA LYS A 16 6.58 3.43 20.62
C LYS A 16 5.52 4.52 20.37
N THR A 17 5.91 5.79 20.48
CA THR A 17 5.02 6.94 20.24
C THR A 17 4.63 7.04 18.77
N MET A 18 5.59 6.81 17.87
CA MET A 18 5.37 6.76 16.43
C MET A 18 4.35 5.67 16.08
N GLN A 19 4.53 4.45 16.59
CA GLN A 19 3.62 3.35 16.34
C GLN A 19 2.21 3.63 16.84
N LEU A 20 2.05 4.14 18.07
CA LEU A 20 0.74 4.47 18.63
C LEU A 20 0.02 5.55 17.81
N LEU A 21 0.73 6.64 17.48
CA LEU A 21 0.13 7.72 16.69
C LEU A 21 -0.23 7.27 15.28
N MET A 22 0.64 6.47 14.63
CA MET A 22 0.36 5.93 13.30
C MET A 22 -0.80 4.93 13.33
N SER A 23 -0.90 4.08 14.36
CA SER A 23 -2.05 3.18 14.49
C SER A 23 -3.35 3.95 14.67
N ASP A 24 -3.35 4.99 15.50
CA ASP A 24 -4.56 5.80 15.72
C ASP A 24 -5.00 6.50 14.44
N VAL A 25 -4.06 7.03 13.64
CA VAL A 25 -4.44 7.73 12.41
C VAL A 25 -4.80 6.76 11.28
N LEU A 26 -4.04 5.67 11.12
CA LEU A 26 -4.24 4.73 10.00
C LEU A 26 -5.42 3.78 10.21
N LEU A 27 -5.81 3.52 11.46
CA LEU A 27 -6.86 2.53 11.78
C LEU A 27 -8.18 3.14 12.27
N ALA A 28 -8.23 4.42 12.62
CA ALA A 28 -9.46 5.05 13.12
C ALA A 28 -10.46 5.48 12.02
N ALA A 29 -10.14 5.26 10.75
CA ALA A 29 -10.98 5.66 9.62
C ALA A 29 -11.08 4.55 8.56
N ASP A 30 -12.22 4.50 7.86
CA ASP A 30 -12.42 3.58 6.74
C ASP A 30 -11.53 3.92 5.53
N ALA A 31 -11.16 5.20 5.39
CA ALA A 31 -10.31 5.69 4.31
C ALA A 31 -9.32 6.74 4.80
N VAL A 32 -8.05 6.56 4.43
CA VAL A 32 -6.96 7.50 4.73
C VAL A 32 -6.25 7.89 3.45
N ILE A 33 -6.05 9.20 3.26
CA ILE A 33 -5.30 9.74 2.11
C ILE A 33 -3.92 10.16 2.59
N LEU A 34 -2.88 9.53 2.07
CA LEU A 34 -1.48 9.97 2.15
C LEU A 34 -1.12 10.69 0.86
N PHE A 35 -0.69 11.94 0.95
CA PHE A 35 -0.36 12.75 -0.23
C PHE A 35 1.03 13.39 -0.13
N ARG A 36 1.64 13.66 -1.29
CA ARG A 36 3.02 14.17 -1.40
C ARG A 36 4.04 13.29 -0.66
N SER A 37 3.85 11.97 -0.72
CA SER A 37 4.71 10.98 -0.09
C SER A 37 5.81 10.48 -1.03
N SER A 38 6.93 10.06 -0.45
CA SER A 38 8.01 9.40 -1.18
C SER A 38 7.71 7.91 -1.42
N PRO A 39 8.35 7.25 -2.41
CA PRO A 39 8.22 5.81 -2.61
C PRO A 39 8.47 4.98 -1.34
N LYS A 40 9.45 5.41 -0.53
CA LYS A 40 9.74 4.79 0.77
C LYS A 40 8.57 4.93 1.74
N GLN A 41 7.96 6.11 1.85
CA GLN A 41 6.84 6.33 2.76
C GLN A 41 5.60 5.52 2.39
N LYS A 42 5.38 5.26 1.08
CA LYS A 42 4.32 4.35 0.62
C LYS A 42 4.56 2.93 1.15
N ALA A 43 5.78 2.41 1.00
CA ALA A 43 6.16 1.09 1.53
C ALA A 43 6.08 1.04 3.07
N ASP A 44 6.66 2.03 3.77
CA ASP A 44 6.62 2.12 5.22
C ASP A 44 5.17 2.11 5.75
N THR A 45 4.22 2.74 5.03
CA THR A 45 2.79 2.72 5.38
C THR A 45 2.21 1.31 5.32
N VAL A 46 2.50 0.55 4.26
CA VAL A 46 2.05 -0.84 4.14
C VAL A 46 2.65 -1.69 5.25
N ASN A 47 3.94 -1.53 5.53
CA ASN A 47 4.62 -2.24 6.61
C ASN A 47 3.97 -1.97 7.98
N LEU A 48 3.67 -0.69 8.30
CA LEU A 48 2.98 -0.30 9.53
C LEU A 48 1.61 -0.96 9.64
N VAL A 49 0.78 -0.89 8.59
CA VAL A 49 -0.55 -1.51 8.58
C VAL A 49 -0.46 -3.02 8.81
N LYS A 50 0.48 -3.71 8.15
CA LYS A 50 0.73 -5.15 8.41
C LYS A 50 1.09 -5.40 9.87
N SER A 51 1.95 -4.57 10.46
CA SER A 51 2.43 -4.75 11.83
C SER A 51 1.33 -4.58 12.88
N PHE A 52 0.31 -3.77 12.60
CA PHE A 52 -0.79 -3.52 13.53
C PHE A 52 -1.81 -4.66 13.56
N PHE A 53 -1.98 -5.38 12.45
CA PHE A 53 -2.88 -6.53 12.39
C PHE A 53 -2.10 -7.82 12.60
N LYS A 54 -2.10 -8.33 13.84
CA LYS A 54 -1.41 -9.57 14.26
C LYS A 54 -1.97 -10.84 13.59
N GLY A 55 -1.77 -10.98 12.28
CA GLY A 55 -2.03 -12.20 11.50
C GLY A 55 -3.44 -12.40 10.96
N GLY A 56 -4.36 -11.45 11.18
CA GLY A 56 -5.77 -11.60 10.77
C GLY A 56 -6.16 -10.88 9.48
N LYS A 57 -5.34 -9.96 8.96
CA LYS A 57 -5.69 -9.14 7.79
C LYS A 57 -4.61 -9.22 6.72
N ILE A 58 -5.05 -9.33 5.48
CA ILE A 58 -4.22 -9.32 4.28
C ILE A 58 -4.20 -7.90 3.72
N THR A 59 -3.02 -7.41 3.37
CA THR A 59 -2.82 -6.12 2.71
C THR A 59 -2.61 -6.34 1.22
N LEU A 60 -3.25 -5.49 0.42
CA LEU A 60 -3.13 -5.49 -1.03
C LEU A 60 -2.71 -4.10 -1.48
N SER A 61 -1.70 -4.04 -2.36
CA SER A 61 -1.20 -2.80 -2.95
C SER A 61 -1.39 -2.83 -4.46
N VAL A 62 -1.80 -1.71 -5.03
CA VAL A 62 -1.95 -1.52 -6.48
C VAL A 62 -1.08 -0.33 -6.91
N GLY A 63 -0.34 -0.46 -8.00
CA GLY A 63 0.42 0.64 -8.58
C GLY A 63 0.74 0.42 -10.06
N ASP A 64 1.12 1.49 -10.76
CA ASP A 64 1.33 1.52 -12.21
C ASP A 64 2.78 1.90 -12.59
N GLY A 65 3.50 2.58 -11.69
CA GLY A 65 4.86 3.07 -11.96
C GLY A 65 5.94 2.56 -11.00
N PHE A 66 7.20 2.91 -11.31
CA PHE A 66 8.37 2.57 -10.48
C PHE A 66 8.25 3.07 -9.03
N ASN A 67 7.57 4.20 -8.81
CA ASN A 67 7.38 4.78 -7.48
C ASN A 67 6.53 3.90 -6.55
N ASP A 68 5.80 2.93 -7.09
CA ASP A 68 4.91 2.04 -6.34
C ASP A 68 5.52 0.66 -6.12
N VAL A 69 6.64 0.33 -6.77
CA VAL A 69 7.27 -1.00 -6.70
C VAL A 69 7.53 -1.42 -5.26
N ASN A 70 8.12 -0.55 -4.43
CA ASN A 70 8.39 -0.88 -3.04
C ASN A 70 7.11 -1.11 -2.23
N MET A 71 6.04 -0.37 -2.53
CA MET A 71 4.74 -0.52 -1.86
C MET A 71 4.03 -1.82 -2.29
N ILE A 72 4.15 -2.18 -3.58
CA ILE A 72 3.64 -3.42 -4.16
C ILE A 72 4.34 -4.61 -3.51
N GLN A 73 5.67 -4.60 -3.46
CA GLN A 73 6.47 -5.68 -2.88
C GLN A 73 6.32 -5.80 -1.36
N GLU A 74 6.02 -4.71 -0.67
CA GLU A 74 5.80 -4.74 0.78
C GLU A 74 4.43 -5.33 1.16
N ALA A 75 3.44 -5.35 0.25
CA ALA A 75 2.13 -5.92 0.53
C ALA A 75 2.16 -7.45 0.60
N HIS A 76 1.11 -8.05 1.16
CA HIS A 76 0.93 -9.50 1.06
C HIS A 76 0.55 -9.92 -0.36
N VAL A 77 -0.17 -9.05 -1.08
CA VAL A 77 -0.51 -9.22 -2.49
C VAL A 77 -0.22 -7.91 -3.23
N GLY A 78 0.69 -7.96 -4.17
CA GLY A 78 1.05 -6.85 -5.05
C GLY A 78 0.37 -6.95 -6.41
N ILE A 79 -0.24 -5.87 -6.86
CA ILE A 79 -0.89 -5.77 -8.18
C ILE A 79 -0.28 -4.63 -8.97
N GLY A 80 0.23 -4.94 -10.16
CA GLY A 80 0.73 -3.96 -11.11
C GLY A 80 -0.29 -3.67 -12.20
N ILE A 81 -0.56 -2.39 -12.45
CA ILE A 81 -1.29 -1.96 -13.65
C ILE A 81 -0.28 -1.81 -14.78
N ARG A 82 -0.58 -2.40 -15.94
CA ARG A 82 0.26 -2.29 -17.12
C ARG A 82 0.19 -0.86 -17.67
N GLY A 83 1.33 -0.17 -17.70
CA GLY A 83 1.44 1.12 -18.35
C GLY A 83 1.48 0.99 -19.87
N ALA A 84 1.06 2.04 -20.57
CA ALA A 84 1.10 2.10 -22.04
C ALA A 84 2.54 2.01 -22.59
N GLU A 85 3.51 2.56 -21.85
CA GLU A 85 4.90 2.71 -22.30
C GLU A 85 5.90 1.91 -21.46
N SER A 86 5.58 1.65 -20.19
CA SER A 86 6.46 0.89 -19.31
C SER A 86 5.66 -0.02 -18.37
N ASN A 87 6.10 -1.27 -18.25
CA ASN A 87 5.46 -2.28 -17.40
C ASN A 87 6.18 -2.42 -16.05
N GLN A 88 6.72 -1.31 -15.52
CA GLN A 88 7.62 -1.35 -14.37
C GLN A 88 6.93 -1.91 -13.12
N ALA A 89 5.76 -1.40 -12.73
CA ALA A 89 5.03 -1.95 -11.59
C ALA A 89 4.59 -3.40 -11.82
N ALA A 90 4.09 -3.72 -13.03
CA ALA A 90 3.65 -5.07 -13.41
C ALA A 90 4.76 -6.12 -13.37
N ALA A 91 6.01 -5.73 -13.65
CA ALA A 91 7.15 -6.64 -13.61
C ALA A 91 7.54 -7.09 -12.19
N PHE A 92 7.17 -6.31 -11.17
CA PHE A 92 7.50 -6.58 -9.76
C PHE A 92 6.28 -6.97 -8.91
N ALA A 93 5.11 -7.18 -9.52
CA ALA A 93 3.86 -7.52 -8.86
C ALA A 93 3.54 -9.02 -8.98
N ASP A 94 2.73 -9.54 -8.05
CA ASP A 94 2.23 -10.93 -8.09
C ASP A 94 1.22 -11.11 -9.22
N PHE A 95 0.38 -10.10 -9.46
CA PHE A 95 -0.58 -10.06 -10.55
C PHE A 95 -0.43 -8.78 -11.37
N ALA A 96 -0.68 -8.88 -12.68
CA ALA A 96 -0.74 -7.74 -13.56
C ALA A 96 -2.13 -7.60 -14.19
N ILE A 97 -2.68 -6.39 -14.17
CA ILE A 97 -3.97 -6.04 -14.80
C ILE A 97 -3.76 -4.93 -15.84
N VAL A 98 -4.70 -4.77 -16.78
CA VAL A 98 -4.59 -3.75 -17.83
C VAL A 98 -5.13 -2.42 -17.33
N GLU A 99 -6.30 -2.42 -16.69
CA GLU A 99 -6.94 -1.23 -16.15
C GLU A 99 -7.41 -1.45 -14.71
N PHE A 100 -7.56 -0.38 -13.94
CA PHE A 100 -8.01 -0.48 -12.55
C PHE A 100 -9.38 -1.15 -12.40
N GLN A 101 -10.27 -1.06 -13.41
CA GLN A 101 -11.57 -1.73 -13.39
C GLN A 101 -11.47 -3.28 -13.35
N ASP A 102 -10.38 -3.85 -13.87
CA ASP A 102 -10.14 -5.29 -13.87
C ASP A 102 -9.90 -5.84 -12.46
N LEU A 103 -9.45 -4.98 -11.53
CA LEU A 103 -9.23 -5.33 -10.12
C LEU A 103 -10.50 -5.90 -9.48
N ARG A 104 -11.68 -5.39 -9.84
CA ARG A 104 -12.96 -5.87 -9.30
C ARG A 104 -13.17 -7.34 -9.64
N ARG A 105 -12.92 -7.73 -10.90
CA ARG A 105 -13.07 -9.12 -11.33
C ARG A 105 -12.02 -10.01 -10.67
N LEU A 106 -10.77 -9.54 -10.61
CA LEU A 106 -9.69 -10.24 -9.92
C LEU A 106 -10.05 -10.55 -8.46
N MET A 107 -10.53 -9.55 -7.71
CA MET A 107 -10.85 -9.70 -6.29
C MET A 107 -12.10 -10.55 -6.04
N PHE A 108 -13.22 -10.24 -6.71
CA PHE A 108 -14.52 -10.80 -6.32
C PHE A 108 -14.91 -12.08 -7.07
N TRP A 109 -14.31 -12.33 -8.23
CA TRP A 109 -14.52 -13.58 -8.97
C TRP A 109 -13.39 -14.57 -8.67
N HIS A 110 -12.15 -14.19 -8.95
CA HIS A 110 -11.00 -15.10 -8.80
C HIS A 110 -10.52 -15.23 -7.35
N GLY A 111 -10.58 -14.16 -6.57
CA GLY A 111 -10.18 -14.17 -5.15
C GLY A 111 -11.18 -14.83 -4.19
N ARG A 112 -12.43 -15.07 -4.63
CA ARG A 112 -13.47 -15.73 -3.81
C ARG A 112 -13.49 -17.25 -3.98
N SER A 113 -12.99 -17.77 -5.10
CA SER A 113 -13.18 -19.18 -5.52
C SER A 113 -12.10 -20.13 -4.98
N GLN A 114 -11.49 -19.84 -3.84
CA GLN A 114 -10.52 -20.72 -3.16
C GLN A 114 -11.01 -21.05 -1.75
#